data_AF-A0A6J3BXW6-F1
#
_entry.id   AF-A0A6J3BXW6-F1
#
_cell.length_a   1.000
_cell.length_b   1.000
_cell.length_c   1.000
_cell.angle_alpha   90.00
_cell.angle_beta   90.00
_cell.angle_gamma   90.00
#
_symmetry.space_group_name_H-M   'P 1'
#
loop_
_entity.id
_entity.type
_entity.pdbx_description
1 polymer ?
#
loop_
_entity_poly.entity_id
_entity_poly.type
_entity_poly.pdbx_seq_one_letter_code
_entity_poly.pdbx_strand_id
1 'polypeptide(L)' 'MGKMKKKMASVWKRLQRVNKRAAKFQYTASYHRVDLDTSPKWKPNKLSVVWTRRSRRVITEPKEWEPTLKDPLK' A
#
# COMPACT_ATOMS: atom_id res chain seq x y z
N MET A 1 37.58 -0.91 25.47
CA MET A 1 36.74 0.24 25.90
C MET A 1 35.62 0.65 24.90
N GLY A 2 35.63 0.23 23.62
CA GLY A 2 34.67 0.70 22.60
C GLY A 2 33.26 0.08 22.60
N LYS A 3 33.08 -1.17 23.05
CA LYS A 3 31.77 -1.87 23.04
C LYS A 3 30.74 -1.20 23.98
N MET A 4 31.18 -0.69 25.12
CA MET A 4 30.33 -0.03 26.11
C MET A 4 29.85 1.34 25.62
N LYS A 5 30.74 2.15 25.01
CA LYS A 5 30.37 3.42 24.35
C LYS A 5 29.34 3.20 23.22
N LYS A 6 29.50 2.14 22.41
CA LYS A 6 28.54 1.80 21.35
C LYS A 6 27.17 1.40 21.91
N LYS A 7 27.15 0.66 23.02
CA LYS A 7 25.91 0.29 23.73
C LYS A 7 25.19 1.53 24.27
N MET A 8 25.92 2.43 24.93
CA MET A 8 25.38 3.70 25.44
C MET A 8 24.82 4.60 24.33
N ALA A 9 25.53 4.71 23.20
CA ALA A 9 25.06 5.48 22.04
C ALA A 9 23.77 4.88 21.43
N SER A 10 23.66 3.56 21.38
CA SER A 10 22.45 2.88 20.90
C SER A 10 21.25 3.07 21.84
N VAL A 11 21.48 2.97 23.15
CA VAL A 11 20.46 3.21 24.18
C VAL A 11 19.97 4.65 24.12
N TRP A 12 20.90 5.62 24.05
CA TRP A 12 20.58 7.04 23.95
C TRP A 12 19.76 7.38 22.69
N LYS A 13 20.14 6.83 21.52
CA LYS A 13 19.36 6.98 20.28
C LYS A 13 17.95 6.39 20.39
N ARG A 14 17.78 5.30 21.14
CA ARG A 14 16.46 4.69 21.38
C ARG A 14 15.63 5.59 22.28
N LEU A 15 16.21 6.08 23.37
CA LEU A 15 15.58 7.02 24.32
C LEU A 15 15.16 8.34 23.66
N GLN A 16 15.99 8.89 22.76
CA GLN A 16 15.65 10.10 21.99
C GLN A 16 14.44 9.94 21.05
N ARG A 17 14.03 8.71 20.73
CA ARG A 17 12.83 8.45 19.90
C ARG A 17 11.57 8.29 20.75
N VAL A 18 11.71 7.83 21.99
CA VAL A 18 10.62 7.79 22.96
C VAL A 18 10.26 9.25 23.25
N ASN A 19 8.99 9.63 23.15
CA ASN A 19 8.47 11.01 23.20
C ASN A 19 8.55 11.85 21.91
N LYS A 20 9.25 11.41 20.86
CA LYS A 20 9.01 11.98 19.54
C LYS A 20 7.73 11.36 19.01
N ARG A 21 6.66 12.15 18.89
CA ARG A 21 5.49 11.74 18.09
C ARG A 21 6.01 11.52 16.69
N ALA A 22 6.22 10.26 16.30
CA ALA A 22 6.31 9.92 14.89
C ALA A 22 5.08 10.56 14.27
N ALA A 23 5.26 11.52 13.35
CA ALA A 23 4.13 12.15 12.70
C ALA A 23 3.26 11.02 12.13
N LYS A 24 2.11 10.81 12.75
CA LYS A 24 1.21 9.71 12.42
C LYS A 24 0.46 10.18 11.21
N PHE A 25 1.12 10.13 10.06
CA PHE A 25 0.52 10.47 8.79
C PHE A 25 -0.55 9.43 8.49
N GLN A 26 -1.80 9.88 8.45
CA GLN A 26 -2.89 9.13 7.89
C GLN A 26 -2.93 9.48 6.41
N TYR A 27 -2.53 8.53 5.57
CA TYR A 27 -2.66 8.66 4.14
C TYR A 27 -4.00 8.03 3.74
N THR A 28 -4.85 8.80 3.07
CA THR A 28 -6.04 8.28 2.40
C THR A 28 -5.70 8.15 0.92
N ALA A 29 -5.90 6.98 0.36
CA ALA A 29 -5.75 6.74 -1.07
C ALA A 29 -7.12 6.36 -1.64
N SER A 30 -7.51 7.04 -2.72
CA SER A 30 -8.75 6.78 -3.46
C SER A 30 -8.42 6.50 -4.92
N TYR A 31 -9.06 5.47 -5.48
CA TYR A 31 -9.00 5.23 -6.92
C TYR A 31 -10.08 6.04 -7.62
N HIS A 32 -9.70 6.78 -8.66
CA HIS A 32 -10.66 7.46 -9.55
C HIS A 32 -10.98 6.62 -10.78
N ARG A 33 -9.97 5.92 -11.33
CA ARG A 33 -10.09 5.06 -12.50
C ARG A 33 -8.99 4.00 -12.51
N VAL A 34 -9.33 2.79 -12.94
CA VAL A 34 -8.41 1.70 -13.21
C VAL A 34 -8.78 1.14 -14.56
N ASP A 35 -7.87 1.23 -15.53
CA ASP A 35 -8.02 0.62 -16.85
C ASP A 35 -7.23 -0.70 -16.88
N LEU A 36 -7.81 -1.74 -17.47
CA LEU A 36 -7.21 -3.06 -17.52
C LEU A 36 -7.35 -3.63 -18.93
N ASP A 37 -6.22 -3.85 -19.58
CA ASP A 37 -6.17 -4.47 -20.90
C ASP A 37 -6.07 -5.99 -20.77
N THR A 38 -6.94 -6.70 -21.48
CA THR A 38 -6.99 -8.18 -21.47
C THR A 38 -6.71 -8.75 -22.84
N SER A 39 -6.12 -9.94 -22.86
CA SER A 39 -5.98 -10.69 -24.11
C SER A 39 -7.35 -11.23 -24.55
N PRO A 40 -7.59 -11.45 -25.86
CA PRO A 40 -8.85 -12.04 -26.32
C PRO A 40 -9.13 -13.45 -25.76
N LYS A 41 -8.07 -14.19 -25.40
CA LYS A 41 -8.15 -15.57 -24.91
C LYS A 41 -8.48 -15.67 -23.42
N TRP A 42 -8.30 -14.59 -22.66
CA TRP A 42 -8.47 -14.61 -21.22
C TRP A 42 -9.05 -13.30 -20.71
N LYS A 43 -10.16 -13.40 -19.98
CA LYS A 43 -10.82 -12.30 -19.29
C LYS A 43 -10.96 -12.64 -17.80
N PRO A 44 -10.74 -11.68 -16.90
CA PRO A 44 -10.99 -11.89 -15.48
C PRO A 44 -12.48 -12.04 -15.22
N ASN A 45 -12.84 -12.80 -14.18
CA ASN A 45 -14.22 -12.93 -13.72
C ASN A 45 -14.53 -11.84 -12.67
N LYS A 46 -13.62 -11.66 -11.71
CA LYS A 46 -13.75 -10.66 -10.64
C LYS A 46 -12.45 -9.92 -10.44
N LEU A 47 -12.54 -8.64 -10.11
CA LEU A 47 -11.42 -7.76 -9.79
C LEU A 47 -11.52 -7.24 -8.36
N SER A 48 -10.41 -7.26 -7.65
CA SER A 48 -10.26 -6.57 -6.37
C SER A 48 -9.00 -5.75 -6.40
N VAL A 49 -9.00 -4.64 -5.67
CA VAL A 49 -7.80 -3.83 -5.53
C VAL A 49 -7.17 -4.07 -4.16
N VAL A 50 -5.88 -4.36 -4.18
CA VAL A 50 -5.10 -4.72 -2.99
C VAL A 50 -4.08 -3.64 -2.71
N TRP A 51 -4.22 -3.00 -1.55
CA TRP A 51 -3.22 -2.08 -1.01
C TRP A 51 -2.33 -2.83 -0.03
N THR A 52 -1.01 -2.76 -0.23
CA THR A 52 -0.03 -3.33 0.70
C THR A 52 0.92 -2.24 1.19
N ARG A 53 1.14 -2.17 2.51
CA ARG A 53 2.17 -1.32 3.10
C ARG A 53 2.69 -1.91 4.40
N ARG A 54 3.97 -2.32 4.40
CA ARG A 54 4.60 -3.02 5.53
C ARG A 54 3.75 -4.24 5.92
N SER A 55 3.31 -4.32 7.18
CA SER A 55 2.46 -5.39 7.70
C SER A 55 0.96 -5.18 7.46
N ARG A 56 0.54 -4.10 6.79
CA ARG A 56 -0.87 -3.81 6.52
C ARG A 56 -1.25 -4.24 5.11
N ARG A 57 -2.41 -4.87 4.98
CA ARG A 57 -3.06 -5.23 3.73
C ARG A 57 -4.52 -4.84 3.80
N VAL A 58 -5.00 -4.11 2.80
CA VAL A 58 -6.42 -3.74 2.64
C VAL A 58 -6.85 -4.20 1.26
N ILE A 59 -7.99 -4.89 1.19
CA ILE A 59 -8.50 -5.51 -0.03
C ILE A 59 -9.93 -4.99 -0.21
N THR A 60 -10.26 -4.53 -1.41
CA THR A 60 -11.65 -4.19 -1.74
C THR A 60 -12.45 -5.46 -1.98
N GLU A 61 -13.77 -5.40 -1.78
CA GLU A 61 -14.65 -6.49 -2.23
C GLU A 61 -14.44 -6.75 -3.73
N PRO A 62 -14.34 -8.03 -4.15
CA PRO A 62 -14.21 -8.37 -5.56
C PRO A 62 -15.46 -7.93 -6.33
N LYS A 63 -15.30 -7.02 -7.28
CA LYS A 63 -16.34 -6.62 -8.22
C LYS A 63 -16.31 -7.53 -9.45
N GLU A 64 -17.47 -7.83 -10.00
CA GLU A 64 -17.56 -8.56 -11.26
C GLU A 64 -16.90 -7.76 -12.37
N TRP A 65 -16.20 -8.45 -13.26
CA TRP A 65 -15.62 -7.86 -14.44
C TRP A 65 -16.74 -7.55 -15.43
N GLU A 66 -17.12 -6.28 -15.47
CA GLU A 66 -17.93 -5.74 -16.56
C GLU A 66 -16.98 -5.17 -17.61
N PRO A 67 -16.93 -5.76 -18.83
CA PRO A 67 -16.28 -5.09 -19.95
C PRO A 67 -17.08 -3.82 -20.22
N THR A 68 -16.64 -2.71 -19.65
CA THR A 68 -17.34 -1.44 -19.82
C THR A 68 -17.40 -1.14 -21.31
N LEU A 69 -18.60 -0.81 -21.78
CA LEU A 69 -18.94 -0.48 -23.17
C LEU A 69 -18.27 0.83 -23.65
N LYS A 70 -17.13 1.20 -23.09
CA LYS A 70 -16.39 2.42 -23.39
C LYS A 70 -15.25 2.09 -24.34
N ASP A 71 -15.65 1.80 -25.57
CA ASP A 71 -14.87 2.23 -26.72
C ASP A 71 -15.55 3.52 -27.23
N PRO A 72 -15.22 4.72 -26.72
CA PRO A 72 -15.80 5.97 -27.24
C PRO A 72 -15.29 6.32 -28.64
N LEU A 73 -14.45 5.48 -29.26
CA LEU A 73 -13.86 5.69 -30.58
C LEU A 73 -13.75 4.38 -31.40
N LYS A 74 -14.84 3.62 -31.48
CA LYS A 74 -15.10 2.74 -32.63
C LYS A 74 -16.35 3.17 -33.37
#